data_AF-A0A1M3C8G8-F1
#
_entry.id   AF-A0A1M3C8G8-F1
#
_cell.length_a   1.000
_cell.length_b   1.000
_cell.length_c   1.000
_cell.angle_alpha   90.00
_cell.angle_beta   90.00
_cell.angle_gamma   90.00
#
_symmetry.space_group_name_H-M   'P 1'
#
loop_
_entity.id
_entity.type
_entity.pdbx_description
1 polymer ?
#
loop_
_entity_poly.entity_id
_entity_poly.type
_entity_poly.pdbx_seq_one_letter_code
_entity_poly.pdbx_strand_id
1 'polypeptide(L)'
;MQPEPPDDLNHIILSFVRSDWRKVALVVGSVLHWCEDRQIKMDEQEIVKKIVALIDAKKIENQGDISDWRRSEVRFRQSDS
;
A
#
# COMPACT_ATOMS: atom_id res chain seq x y z
N MET A 1 -6.75 1.26 -25.47
CA MET A 1 -5.87 1.98 -24.54
C MET A 1 -6.13 1.38 -23.17
N GLN A 2 -5.12 0.76 -22.56
CA GLN A 2 -5.23 0.31 -21.18
C GLN A 2 -5.09 1.54 -20.27
N PRO A 3 -5.90 1.71 -19.22
CA PRO A 3 -5.74 2.84 -18.32
C PRO A 3 -4.41 2.69 -17.56
N GLU A 4 -3.62 3.76 -17.58
CA GLU A 4 -2.38 3.90 -16.82
C GLU A 4 -2.67 3.86 -15.30
N PRO A 5 -1.67 3.49 -14.46
CA PRO A 5 -1.79 3.58 -13.01
C PRO A 5 -2.30 4.97 -12.59
N PRO A 6 -3.19 5.07 -11.58
CA PRO A 6 -3.64 6.38 -11.12
C PRO A 6 -2.43 7.18 -10.64
N ASP A 7 -2.35 8.45 -11.06
CA ASP A 7 -1.39 9.43 -10.55
C ASP A 7 -1.42 9.51 -9.00
N ASP A 8 -2.51 9.02 -8.42
CA ASP A 8 -2.81 9.03 -7.00
C ASP A 8 -2.81 7.65 -6.29
N LEU A 9 -2.01 6.71 -6.78
CA LEU A 9 -1.87 5.39 -6.13
C LEU A 9 -1.45 5.50 -4.64
N ASN A 10 -0.74 6.57 -4.27
CA ASN A 10 -0.36 6.82 -2.89
C ASN A 10 -1.58 7.12 -2.00
N HIS A 11 -2.51 8.00 -2.39
CA HIS A 11 -3.70 8.25 -1.56
C HIS A 11 -4.60 7.02 -1.49
N ILE A 12 -4.69 6.24 -2.57
CA ILE A 12 -5.45 4.97 -2.57
C ILE A 12 -4.85 4.00 -1.55
N ILE A 13 -3.53 3.76 -1.59
CA ILE A 13 -2.85 2.89 -0.60
C ILE A 13 -3.09 3.39 0.82
N LEU A 14 -2.88 4.69 1.06
CA LEU A 14 -3.06 5.28 2.38
C LEU A 14 -4.51 5.15 2.88
N SER A 15 -5.50 5.15 2.00
CA SER A 15 -6.91 4.93 2.39
C SER A 15 -7.19 3.54 2.98
N PHE A 16 -6.35 2.55 2.68
CA PHE A 16 -6.47 1.18 3.21
C PHE A 16 -5.56 0.88 4.41
N VAL A 17 -4.59 1.76 4.68
CA VAL A 17 -3.76 1.73 5.88
C VAL A 17 -4.58 2.24 7.07
N ARG A 18 -4.28 1.75 8.27
CA ARG A 18 -4.94 2.14 9.51
C ARG A 18 -3.93 2.54 10.57
N SER A 19 -4.41 3.05 11.69
CA SER A 19 -3.59 3.39 12.86
C SER A 19 -3.08 2.15 13.60
N ASP A 20 -3.78 1.02 13.48
CA ASP A 20 -3.36 -0.30 13.95
C ASP A 20 -2.55 -1.05 12.88
N TRP A 21 -1.77 -2.04 13.32
CA TRP A 21 -0.96 -2.88 12.43
C TRP A 21 -1.86 -3.70 11.51
N ARG A 22 -1.58 -3.62 10.21
CA ARG A 22 -2.31 -4.34 9.17
C ARG A 22 -1.37 -5.07 8.23
N LYS A 23 -1.68 -6.32 7.89
CA LYS A 23 -0.92 -7.11 6.92
C LYS A 23 -0.77 -6.35 5.61
N VAL A 24 0.46 -6.24 5.11
CA VAL A 24 0.72 -5.62 3.81
C VAL A 24 -0.02 -6.37 2.71
N ALA A 25 -0.12 -7.70 2.79
CA ALA A 25 -0.93 -8.47 1.84
C ALA A 25 -2.41 -8.09 1.80
N LEU A 26 -2.99 -7.71 2.95
CA LEU A 26 -4.37 -7.23 2.98
C LEU A 26 -4.50 -5.86 2.31
N VAL A 27 -3.54 -4.95 2.54
CA VAL A 27 -3.51 -3.64 1.89
C VAL A 27 -3.37 -3.80 0.38
N VAL A 28 -2.41 -4.61 -0.08
CA VAL A 28 -2.18 -4.90 -1.51
C VAL A 28 -3.43 -5.49 -2.15
N GLY A 29 -4.03 -6.52 -1.54
CA GLY A 29 -5.26 -7.14 -2.05
C GLY A 29 -6.43 -6.16 -2.11
N SER A 30 -6.56 -5.25 -1.14
CA SER A 30 -7.63 -4.24 -1.13
C SER A 30 -7.45 -3.21 -2.25
N VAL A 31 -6.20 -2.80 -2.52
CA VAL A 31 -5.88 -1.87 -3.61
C VAL A 31 -6.10 -2.54 -4.97
N LEU A 32 -5.68 -3.79 -5.15
CA LEU A 32 -5.93 -4.56 -6.36
C LEU A 32 -7.44 -4.67 -6.64
N HIS A 33 -8.22 -5.07 -5.63
CA HIS A 33 -9.67 -5.16 -5.76
C HIS A 33 -10.30 -3.81 -6.15
N TRP A 34 -9.86 -2.72 -5.52
CA TRP A 34 -10.31 -1.36 -5.87
C TRP A 34 -9.99 -0.98 -7.33
N CYS A 35 -8.84 -1.40 -7.85
CA CYS A 35 -8.42 -1.20 -9.24
C CYS A 35 -9.24 -2.06 -10.20
N GLU A 36 -9.45 -3.35 -9.87
CA GLU A 36 -10.26 -4.29 -10.66
C GLU A 36 -11.69 -3.78 -10.84
N ASP A 37 -12.33 -3.30 -9.77
CA ASP A 37 -13.66 -2.69 -9.80
C ASP A 37 -13.76 -1.48 -10.76
N ARG A 38 -12.62 -0.85 -11.07
CA ARG A 38 -12.50 0.30 -11.97
C ARG A 38 -11.90 -0.06 -13.33
N GLN A 39 -11.72 -1.36 -13.60
CA GLN A 39 -11.10 -1.87 -14.81
C GLN A 39 -9.67 -1.33 -15.04
N ILE A 40 -8.99 -0.97 -13.94
CA ILE A 40 -7.59 -0.54 -13.95
C ILE A 40 -6.72 -1.78 -13.78
N LYS A 41 -5.82 -2.01 -14.74
CA LYS A 41 -4.83 -3.09 -14.63
C LYS A 41 -3.72 -2.61 -13.69
N MET A 42 -3.50 -3.34 -12.59
CA MET A 42 -2.50 -3.01 -11.58
C MET A 42 -1.72 -4.26 -11.19
N ASP A 43 -0.41 -4.14 -11.03
CA ASP A 43 0.45 -5.21 -10.53
C ASP A 43 0.62 -5.09 -9.00
N GLU A 44 0.57 -6.21 -8.30
CA GLU A 44 0.91 -6.27 -6.87
C GLU A 44 2.28 -5.67 -6.58
N GLN A 45 3.26 -5.88 -7.48
CA GLN A 45 4.62 -5.39 -7.29
C GLN A 45 4.71 -3.86 -7.38
N GLU A 46 3.88 -3.23 -8.22
CA GLU A 46 3.80 -1.77 -8.30
C GLU A 46 3.22 -1.18 -7.01
N ILE A 47 2.20 -1.83 -6.44
CA ILE A 47 1.61 -1.43 -5.15
C ILE A 47 2.64 -1.58 -4.03
N VAL A 48 3.33 -2.72 -3.95
CA VAL A 48 4.37 -2.96 -2.94
C VAL A 48 5.49 -1.94 -3.06
N LYS A 49 5.94 -1.62 -4.27
CA LYS A 49 6.96 -0.57 -4.51
C LYS A 49 6.51 0.79 -3.97
N LYS A 50 5.23 1.15 -4.12
CA LYS A 50 4.68 2.39 -3.54
C LYS A 50 4.58 2.32 -2.02
N ILE A 51 4.22 1.17 -1.44
CA ILE A 51 4.24 0.97 0.02
C ILE A 51 5.65 1.19 0.57
N VAL A 52 6.68 0.61 -0.07
CA VAL A 52 8.09 0.83 0.32
C VAL A 52 8.44 2.33 0.26
N ALA A 53 8.09 3.02 -0.82
CA ALA A 53 8.33 4.46 -0.93
C ALA A 53 7.61 5.28 0.17
N LEU A 54 6.42 4.86 0.61
CA LEU A 54 5.70 5.50 1.71
C LEU A 54 6.34 5.23 3.09
N ILE A 55 6.96 4.06 3.27
CA ILE A 55 7.77 3.73 4.45
C ILE A 55 9.03 4.62 4.46
N ASP A 56 9.75 4.69 3.34
CA ASP A 56 10.96 5.52 3.20
C ASP A 56 10.65 7.01 3.43
N ALA A 57 9.50 7.48 2.95
CA ALA A 57 8.99 8.82 3.19
C ALA A 57 8.42 9.04 4.61
N LYS A 58 8.49 8.02 5.47
CA LYS A 58 8.01 8.05 6.87
C LYS A 58 6.54 8.43 7.00
N LYS A 59 5.70 8.10 6.00
CA LYS A 59 4.24 8.28 6.06
C LYS A 59 3.55 7.12 6.77
N ILE A 60 4.13 5.93 6.64
CA ILE A 60 3.71 4.71 7.31
C ILE A 60 4.94 4.04 7.92
N GLU A 61 4.71 3.23 8.94
CA GLU A 61 5.73 2.38 9.56
C GLU A 61 5.50 0.93 9.18
N ASN A 62 6.54 0.10 9.21
CA ASN A 62 6.43 -1.34 9.00
C ASN A 62 6.97 -2.16 10.17
N GLN A 63 6.44 -3.37 10.32
CA GLN A 63 6.99 -4.44 11.15
C GLN A 63 7.21 -5.69 10.31
N GLY A 64 8.34 -6.37 10.54
CA GLY A 64 8.80 -7.50 9.73
C GLY A 64 9.73 -7.08 8.58
N ASP A 65 10.08 -8.05 7.76
CA ASP A 65 10.90 -7.85 6.56
C ASP A 65 10.00 -7.47 5.38
N ILE A 66 10.10 -6.22 4.90
CA ILE A 66 9.26 -5.75 3.79
C ILE A 66 9.57 -6.48 2.47
N SER A 67 10.74 -7.12 2.35
CA SER A 67 11.03 -7.99 1.20
C SER A 67 10.17 -9.27 1.21
N ASP A 68 9.73 -9.72 2.39
CA ASP A 68 8.67 -10.72 2.59
C ASP A 68 7.36 -10.02 3.00
N TRP A 69 6.91 -9.08 2.16
CA TRP A 69 5.72 -8.26 2.42
C TRP A 69 4.47 -9.09 2.75
N ARG A 70 4.37 -10.34 2.26
CA ARG A 70 3.21 -11.19 2.55
C ARG A 70 3.06 -11.50 4.03
N ARG A 71 4.14 -11.44 4.82
CA ARG A 71 4.15 -11.70 6.27
C ARG A 71 4.27 -10.43 7.11
N SER A 72 4.65 -9.32 6.49
CA SER A 72 4.88 -8.03 7.13
C SER A 72 3.60 -7.21 7.33
N GLU A 73 3.70 -6.22 8.19
CA GLU A 73 2.60 -5.35 8.60
C GLU A 73 2.99 -3.88 8.45
N VAL A 74 1.98 -3.03 8.21
CA VAL A 74 2.11 -1.59 8.12
C VAL A 74 1.03 -0.89 8.94
N ARG A 75 1.33 0.33 9.38
CA ARG A 75 0.37 1.26 10.00
C ARG A 75 0.75 2.70 9.68
N PHE A 76 -0.17 3.65 9.90
CA PHE A 76 0.19 5.06 9.88
C PHE A 76 1.27 5.37 10.91
N ARG A 77 2.25 6.18 10.51
CA ARG A 77 3.21 6.72 11.44
C ARG A 77 2.47 7.66 12.39
N GLN A 78 2.49 7.35 13.68
CA GLN A 78 2.01 8.28 14.68
C GLN A 78 2.98 9.46 14.69
N SER A 79 2.45 10.67 14.47
CA SER A 79 3.25 11.86 14.69
C SER A 79 3.43 11.97 16.19
N ASP A 80 4.65 11.75 16.67
CA ASP A 80 5.00 12.09 18.05
C ASP A 80 4.64 13.56 18.25
N SER A 81 3.63 13.80 19.09
CA SER A 81 3.20 15.14 19.49
C SER A 81 4.08 15.65 20.61
#